data_AF-S4P0N9-F1
#
_entry.id   AF-S4P0N9-F1
#
_cell.length_a   1.000
_cell.length_b   1.000
_cell.length_c   1.000
_cell.angle_alpha   90.00
_cell.angle_beta   90.00
_cell.angle_gamma   90.00
#
_symmetry.space_group_name_H-M   'P 1'
#
loop_
_entity.id
_entity.type
_entity.pdbx_description
1 polymer ?
#
loop_
_entity_poly.entity_id
_entity_poly.type
_entity_poly.pdbx_seq_one_letter_code
_entity_poly.pdbx_strand_id
1 'polypeptide(L)' 'MTQSDGVVTMEIIDCRPEDSGKYTCIATNVHGTDETSCVVIVEGEVVTEEQAALAHNLLHSGERRYIEKPLKPA' A
#
# COMPACT_ATOMS: atom_id res chain seq x y z
N MET A 1 -9.85 -6.92 -11.01
CA MET A 1 -8.74 -6.27 -11.74
C MET A 1 -9.24 -5.85 -13.10
N THR A 2 -9.29 -4.55 -13.37
CA THR A 2 -9.71 -3.98 -14.66
C THR A 2 -8.50 -3.41 -15.38
N GLN A 3 -8.42 -3.63 -16.70
CA GLN A 3 -7.35 -3.08 -17.54
C GLN A 3 -7.98 -2.19 -18.61
N SER A 4 -7.59 -0.92 -18.64
CA SER A 4 -8.04 0.08 -19.63
C SER A 4 -6.93 1.09 -19.87
N ASP A 5 -6.61 1.37 -21.14
CA ASP A 5 -5.67 2.45 -21.55
C ASP A 5 -4.34 2.48 -20.79
N GLY A 6 -3.70 1.31 -20.60
CA GLY A 6 -2.41 1.21 -19.90
C GLY A 6 -2.49 1.34 -18.38
N VAL A 7 -3.71 1.42 -17.81
CA VAL A 7 -3.96 1.41 -16.37
C VAL A 7 -4.50 0.05 -15.95
N VAL A 8 -3.96 -0.47 -14.84
CA VAL A 8 -4.47 -1.66 -14.15
C VAL A 8 -4.92 -1.25 -12.76
N THR A 9 -6.16 -1.59 -12.41
CA THR A 9 -6.73 -1.30 -11.08
C THR A 9 -6.94 -2.58 -10.31
N MET A 10 -6.48 -2.61 -9.05
CA MET A 10 -6.79 -3.64 -8.07
C MET A 10 -7.70 -3.04 -7.01
N GLU A 11 -8.79 -3.74 -6.69
CA GLU A 11 -9.77 -3.35 -5.69
C GLU A 11 -9.93 -4.49 -4.69
N ILE A 12 -9.96 -4.14 -3.41
CA ILE A 12 -10.25 -5.06 -2.30
C ILE A 12 -11.61 -4.63 -1.74
N ILE A 13 -12.64 -5.44 -2.01
CA ILE A 13 -14.00 -5.19 -1.53
C ILE A 13 -14.07 -5.59 -0.05
N ASP A 14 -14.79 -4.81 0.75
CA ASP A 14 -14.98 -5.05 2.19
C ASP A 14 -13.65 -5.17 2.95
N CYS A 15 -12.72 -4.26 2.67
CA CYS A 15 -11.39 -4.25 3.28
C CYS A 15 -11.47 -4.22 4.82
N ARG A 16 -10.55 -4.95 5.45
CA ARG A 16 -10.44 -5.09 6.91
C ARG A 16 -9.03 -4.73 7.37
N PRO A 17 -8.82 -4.49 8.68
CA PRO A 17 -7.50 -4.18 9.21
C PRO A 17 -6.43 -5.22 8.85
N GLU A 18 -6.81 -6.50 8.67
CA GLU A 18 -5.91 -7.58 8.28
C GLU A 18 -5.37 -7.44 6.85
N ASP A 19 -6.01 -6.62 6.00
CA ASP A 19 -5.52 -6.29 4.66
C ASP A 19 -4.40 -5.22 4.70
N SER A 20 -4.03 -4.73 5.88
CA SER A 20 -2.89 -3.84 6.05
C SER A 20 -1.58 -4.55 5.71
N GLY A 21 -0.70 -3.88 4.99
CA GLY A 21 0.59 -4.45 4.63
C GLY A 21 1.30 -3.72 3.50
N LYS A 22 2.37 -4.34 3.02
CA LYS A 22 3.12 -3.87 1.86
C LYS A 22 2.49 -4.44 0.58
N TYR A 23 2.09 -3.53 -0.29
CA TYR A 23 1.58 -3.86 -1.62
C TYR A 23 2.68 -3.58 -2.65
N THR A 24 2.91 -4.54 -3.55
CA THR A 24 3.90 -4.41 -4.63
C THR A 24 3.21 -4.57 -5.97
N CYS A 25 3.42 -3.60 -6.86
CA CYS A 25 3.08 -3.71 -8.27
C CYS A 25 4.33 -4.16 -9.03
N ILE A 26 4.21 -5.23 -9.81
CA ILE A 26 5.30 -5.82 -10.59
C ILE A 26 4.88 -5.83 -12.06
N ALA A 27 5.70 -5.24 -12.93
CA ALA A 27 5.48 -5.20 -14.37
C ALA A 27 6.63 -5.91 -15.10
N THR A 28 6.31 -6.91 -15.91
CA THR A 28 7.31 -7.74 -16.62
C THR A 28 7.08 -7.70 -18.12
N ASN A 29 8.16 -7.56 -18.90
CA ASN A 29 8.17 -7.71 -20.34
C ASN A 29 9.44 -8.46 -20.81
N VAL A 30 9.66 -8.57 -22.12
CA VAL A 30 10.82 -9.29 -22.70
C VAL A 30 12.18 -8.67 -22.36
N HIS A 31 12.21 -7.42 -21.90
CA HIS A 31 13.43 -6.69 -21.54
C HIS A 31 13.73 -6.72 -20.04
N GLY A 32 12.80 -7.20 -19.21
CA GLY A 32 13.01 -7.34 -17.78
C GLY A 32 11.74 -7.11 -16.95
N THR A 33 11.98 -6.82 -15.68
CA THR A 33 10.94 -6.59 -14.67
C THR A 33 11.24 -5.28 -13.95
N ASP A 34 10.20 -4.49 -13.70
CA ASP A 34 10.25 -3.33 -12.82
C ASP A 34 9.19 -3.48 -11.72
N GLU A 35 9.45 -2.90 -10.55
CA GLU A 35 8.55 -2.98 -9.41
C GLU A 35 8.50 -1.70 -8.59
N THR A 36 7.33 -1.45 -7.99
CA THR A 36 7.16 -0.41 -7.00
C THR A 36 6.30 -0.93 -5.84
N SER A 37 6.61 -0.48 -4.63
CA SER A 37 5.88 -0.89 -3.44
C SER A 37 5.41 0.31 -2.63
N CYS A 38 4.29 0.12 -1.94
CA CYS A 38 3.79 1.04 -0.94
C CYS A 38 3.31 0.27 0.30
N VAL A 39 3.21 0.98 1.41
CA VAL A 39 2.61 0.48 2.65
C VAL A 39 1.20 1.03 2.74
N VAL A 40 0.23 0.14 2.93
CA VAL A 40 -1.18 0.47 3.11
C VAL A 40 -1.60 0.06 4.53
N ILE A 41 -2.27 0.96 5.23
CA ILE A 41 -2.80 0.71 6.57
C ILE A 41 -4.31 0.90 6.48
N VAL A 42 -5.06 -0.14 6.85
CA VAL A 42 -6.52 -0.14 6.90
C VAL A 42 -6.93 -0.01 8.36
N GLU A 43 -7.64 1.07 8.66
CA GLU A 43 -8.15 1.33 10.01
C GLU A 43 -9.56 0.73 10.16
N GLY A 44 -9.82 0.08 11.31
CA GLY A 44 -11.15 -0.40 11.68
C GLY A 44 -11.77 0.45 12.79
N GLU A 45 -13.04 0.23 13.08
CA GLU A 45 -13.74 0.93 14.19
C GLU A 45 -13.12 0.63 15.56
N VAL A 46 -12.55 -0.57 15.72
CA VAL A 46 -11.82 -0.98 16.92
C VAL A 46 -10.38 -1.27 16.51
N VAL A 47 -9.44 -0.66 17.23
CA VAL A 47 -8.00 -0.89 17.05
C VAL A 47 -7.53 -1.83 18.15
N THR A 48 -7.03 -3.00 17.76
CA THR A 48 -6.35 -3.91 18.69
C THR A 48 -4.91 -3.47 18.93
N GLU A 49 -4.30 -3.90 20.03
CA GLU A 49 -2.88 -3.62 20.30
C GLU A 49 -1.96 -4.16 19.18
N GLU A 50 -2.32 -5.31 18.62
CA GLU A 50 -1.62 -5.93 17.49
C GLU A 50 -1.71 -5.08 16.23
N GLN A 51 -2.89 -4.52 15.93
CA GLN A 51 -3.08 -3.60 14.80
C GLN A 51 -2.31 -2.30 14.99
N ALA A 52 -2.30 -1.73 16.20
CA ALA A 52 -1.51 -0.55 16.52
C ALA A 52 -0.01 -0.81 16.37
N ALA A 53 0.48 -1.97 16.83
CA ALA A 53 1.87 -2.37 16.69
C ALA A 53 2.25 -2.60 15.22
N LEU A 54 1.37 -3.24 14.43
CA LEU A 54 1.57 -3.44 12.99
C LEU A 54 1.67 -2.09 12.27
N ALA A 55 0.71 -1.19 12.49
CA ALA A 55 0.72 0.16 11.92
C ALA A 55 2.02 0.89 12.31
N HIS A 56 2.39 0.89 13.59
CA HIS A 56 3.65 1.51 14.04
C HIS A 56 4.87 0.95 13.29
N ASN A 57 4.98 -0.36 13.16
CA ASN A 57 6.11 -0.99 12.48
C ASN A 57 6.15 -0.63 10.99
N LEU A 58 4.98 -0.63 10.33
CA LEU A 58 4.82 -0.24 8.94
C LEU A 58 5.17 1.24 8.71
N LEU A 59 4.76 2.13 9.62
CA LEU A 59 5.05 3.57 9.58
C LEU A 59 6.55 3.88 9.81
N HIS A 60 7.28 3.06 10.53
CA HIS A 60 8.72 3.28 10.80
C HIS A 60 9.63 2.37 9.99
N SER A 61 9.06 1.57 9.07
CA SER A 61 9.86 0.77 8.14
C SER A 61 10.63 1.68 7.17
N GLY A 62 11.88 1.33 6.89
CA GLY A 62 12.74 2.05 5.93
C GLY A 62 12.27 1.97 4.46
N GLU A 63 11.11 1.35 4.22
CA GLU A 63 10.53 1.15 2.89
C GLU A 63 9.55 2.26 2.47
N ARG A 64 9.39 3.31 3.30
CA ARG A 64 8.64 4.53 2.98
C ARG A 64 9.35 5.39 1.94
N ARG A 65 9.43 4.92 0.70
CA ARG A 65 10.04 5.68 -0.42
C ARG A 65 9.19 6.84 -0.92
N TYR A 66 7.89 6.92 -0.59
CA TYR A 66 6.94 7.85 -1.25
C TYR A 66 6.12 8.76 -0.32
N ILE A 67 6.35 8.76 0.99
CA ILE A 67 5.64 9.67 1.93
C ILE A 67 6.39 11.02 2.08
N GLU A 68 7.51 11.21 1.38
CA GLU A 68 8.32 12.43 1.44
C GLU A 68 7.83 13.59 0.54
N LYS A 69 6.52 13.75 0.36
CA LYS A 69 5.99 15.05 -0.09
C LYS A 69 5.12 15.63 1.02
N PRO A 70 5.51 16.76 1.65
CA PRO A 70 4.62 17.44 2.57
C PRO A 70 3.29 17.70 1.86
N LEU A 71 2.19 17.34 2.53
CA LEU A 71 0.84 17.69 2.10
C LEU A 71 0.86 19.19 1.77
N LYS A 72 0.58 19.54 0.50
CA LYS A 72 0.43 20.95 0.13
C LYS A 72 -0.71 21.51 0.99
N PRO A 73 -0.52 22.62 1.71
CA PRO A 73 -1.64 23.29 2.36
C PRO A 73 -2.66 23.72 1.30
N ALA A 74 -3.94 23.63 1.66
CA ALA A 74 -5.08 24.00 0.82
C ALA A 74 -5.06 25.48 0.42
#